data_AF-A0A7W1G004-F1
#
_entry.id   AF-A0A7W1G004-F1
#
_cell.length_a   1.000
_cell.length_b   1.000
_cell.length_c   1.000
_cell.angle_alpha   90.00
_cell.angle_beta   90.00
_cell.angle_gamma   90.00
#
_symmetry.space_group_name_H-M   'P 1'
#
loop_
_entity.id
_entity.type
_entity.pdbx_description
1 polymer ?
#
loop_
_entity_poly.entity_id
_entity_poly.type
_entity_poly.pdbx_seq_one_letter_code
_entity_poly.pdbx_strand_id
1 'polypeptide(L)'
;MQDFYPKETACVASSKRRFIAGKTTGNAGIIGLLSKFILILFIALLPLVSSATHIVGGALTYVHNGGNSYTITLVLYRDCNSTTAYPTNAATVIQVQQADGTEFSPSRDITTMVGGAITNVPYTLDSCAVAPNPIPCVEKRTYTATVNLL
;
A
#
# COMPACT_ATOMS: atom_id res chain seq x y z
N MET A 1 2.93 11.09 -23.24
CA MET A 1 3.41 10.18 -22.20
C MET A 1 4.64 10.82 -21.59
N GLN A 2 4.46 11.66 -20.57
CA GLN A 2 5.52 12.24 -19.76
C GLN A 2 4.87 12.72 -18.44
N ASP A 3 5.46 12.23 -17.35
CA ASP A 3 5.72 12.92 -16.09
C ASP A 3 4.55 13.52 -15.31
N PHE A 4 4.13 12.80 -14.25
CA PHE A 4 3.48 13.40 -13.10
C PHE A 4 4.38 13.27 -11.88
N TYR A 5 5.27 14.26 -11.71
CA TYR A 5 5.85 14.60 -10.43
C TYR A 5 5.63 16.11 -10.21
N PRO A 6 4.70 16.55 -9.35
CA PRO A 6 4.65 17.96 -9.00
C PRO A 6 5.70 18.25 -7.93
N LYS A 7 6.73 19.00 -8.34
CA LYS A 7 7.57 19.81 -7.48
C LYS A 7 6.76 21.05 -7.04
N GLU A 8 6.70 21.24 -5.73
CA GLU A 8 6.71 22.51 -5.00
C GLU A 8 5.83 23.72 -5.41
N THR A 9 5.17 24.22 -4.37
CA THR A 9 4.81 25.64 -4.13
C THR A 9 3.54 26.20 -4.77
N ALA A 10 2.49 26.32 -3.96
CA ALA A 10 1.70 27.54 -3.92
C ALA A 10 0.96 27.67 -2.58
N CYS A 11 1.21 28.81 -1.93
CA CYS A 11 0.42 29.40 -0.86
C CYS A 11 -1.09 29.17 -1.06
N VAL A 12 -1.76 28.56 -0.08
CA VAL A 12 -3.22 28.71 0.05
C VAL A 12 -3.52 29.53 1.28
N ALA A 13 -4.24 30.61 1.01
CA ALA A 13 -4.61 31.71 1.86
C ALA A 13 -5.06 31.31 3.27
N SER A 14 -4.57 32.10 4.23
CA SER A 14 -5.10 32.20 5.58
C SER A 14 -6.59 32.56 5.55
N SER A 15 -7.45 31.55 5.66
CA SER A 15 -8.85 31.75 6.03
C SER A 15 -8.95 31.71 7.55
N LYS A 16 -8.95 32.90 8.17
CA LYS A 16 -9.34 33.09 9.57
C LYS A 16 -10.74 32.53 9.81
N ARG A 17 -10.85 31.25 10.18
CA ARG A 17 -12.00 30.79 10.97
C ARG A 17 -11.68 31.10 12.42
N ARG A 18 -12.28 32.19 12.92
CA ARG A 18 -12.38 32.46 14.36
C ARG A 18 -13.07 31.26 15.00
N PHE A 19 -12.27 30.36 15.57
CA PHE A 19 -12.75 29.49 16.62
C PHE A 19 -12.98 30.41 17.83
N ILE A 20 -14.23 30.77 18.07
CA ILE A 20 -14.63 31.34 19.34
C ILE A 20 -14.60 30.17 20.33
N ALA A 21 -13.44 29.98 20.96
CA ALA A 21 -13.32 29.12 22.11
C ALA A 21 -14.22 29.73 23.20
N GLY A 22 -15.39 29.12 23.41
CA GLY A 22 -16.27 29.43 24.52
C GLY A 22 -15.49 29.31 25.82
N LYS A 23 -15.29 30.44 26.50
CA LYS A 23 -14.61 30.51 27.79
C LYS A 23 -15.54 29.93 28.85
N THR A 24 -15.38 28.65 29.20
CA THR A 24 -15.90 28.13 30.46
C THR A 24 -14.93 28.50 31.57
N THR A 25 -15.12 29.71 32.11
CA THR A 25 -14.53 30.12 33.39
C THR A 25 -15.26 29.37 34.50
N GLY A 26 -14.71 28.24 34.92
CA GLY A 26 -15.12 27.53 36.12
C GLY A 26 -13.91 26.80 36.64
N ASN A 27 -13.48 27.13 37.87
CA ASN A 27 -12.29 26.63 38.58
C ASN A 27 -11.60 25.46 37.87
N ALA A 28 -10.67 25.77 36.98
CA ALA A 28 -9.81 24.76 36.36
C ALA A 28 -8.80 24.33 37.42
N GLY A 29 -9.28 23.56 38.39
CA GLY A 29 -8.44 22.89 39.38
C GLY A 29 -7.44 21.99 38.68
N ILE A 30 -6.42 21.59 39.43
CA ILE A 30 -5.29 20.73 39.01
C ILE A 30 -5.77 19.56 38.13
N ILE A 31 -6.97 19.03 38.36
CA ILE A 31 -7.64 17.95 37.62
C ILE A 31 -7.82 18.25 36.11
N GLY A 32 -8.21 19.47 35.73
CA GLY A 32 -8.38 19.86 34.32
C GLY A 32 -7.05 20.05 33.58
N LEU A 33 -5.99 20.38 34.31
CA LEU A 33 -4.62 20.44 33.79
C LEU A 33 -4.01 19.04 33.68
N LEU A 34 -4.28 18.17 34.67
CA LEU A 34 -3.87 16.76 34.69
C LEU A 34 -4.48 15.98 33.52
N SER A 35 -5.78 16.17 33.27
CA SER A 35 -6.51 15.51 32.17
C SER A 35 -5.93 15.87 30.79
N LYS A 36 -5.53 17.13 30.58
CA LYS A 36 -4.86 17.57 29.35
C LYS A 36 -3.45 16.97 29.20
N PHE A 37 -2.72 16.84 30.31
CA PHE A 37 -1.39 16.22 30.32
C PHE A 37 -1.46 14.73 29.97
N ILE A 38 -2.47 14.02 30.50
CA ILE A 38 -2.72 12.61 30.18
C ILE A 38 -3.05 12.43 28.69
N LEU A 39 -3.87 13.31 28.11
CA LEU A 39 -4.20 13.26 26.67
C LEU A 39 -2.96 13.47 25.79
N ILE A 40 -2.10 14.45 26.12
CA ILE A 40 -0.87 14.75 25.37
C ILE A 40 0.11 13.57 25.48
N LEU A 41 0.28 13.02 26.68
CA LEU A 41 1.12 11.84 26.90
C LEU A 41 0.60 10.64 26.09
N PHE A 42 -0.70 10.39 26.12
CA PHE A 42 -1.32 9.30 25.35
C PHE A 42 -1.05 9.44 23.85
N ILE A 43 -1.21 10.63 23.27
CA ILE A 43 -0.92 10.90 21.85
C ILE A 43 0.57 10.73 21.54
N ALA A 44 1.46 11.14 22.45
CA ALA A 44 2.90 11.00 22.28
C ALA A 44 3.39 9.55 22.31
N LEU A 45 2.62 8.63 22.90
CA LEU A 45 2.96 7.20 22.97
C LEU A 45 2.44 6.39 21.76
N LEU A 46 1.53 6.92 20.95
CA LEU A 46 0.98 6.24 19.76
C LEU A 46 2.03 5.83 18.69
N PRO A 47 3.09 6.59 18.37
CA PRO A 47 4.00 6.20 17.30
C PRO A 47 4.92 5.02 17.66
N LEU A 48 5.07 4.69 18.95
CA LEU A 48 5.95 3.61 19.41
C LEU A 48 5.49 2.21 18.99
N VAL A 49 4.23 2.07 18.56
CA VAL A 49 3.62 0.79 18.18
C VAL A 49 3.30 0.68 16.68
N SER A 50 3.63 1.71 15.88
CA SER A 50 3.35 1.69 14.45
C SER A 50 4.49 1.05 13.67
N SER A 51 4.17 0.00 12.91
CA SER A 51 5.07 -0.59 11.91
C SER A 51 4.45 -0.44 10.53
N ALA A 52 5.24 -0.02 9.56
CA ALA A 52 4.85 0.06 8.16
C ALA A 52 5.81 -0.78 7.32
N THR A 53 5.24 -1.69 6.52
CA THR A 53 5.98 -2.48 5.54
C THR A 53 5.84 -1.83 4.18
N HIS A 54 6.97 -1.55 3.50
CA HIS A 54 6.96 -0.88 2.20
C HIS A 54 6.97 -1.92 1.06
N ILE A 55 5.85 -2.01 0.35
CA ILE A 55 5.75 -2.65 -0.96
C ILE A 55 5.73 -1.52 -1.98
N VAL A 56 6.67 -1.56 -2.94
CA VAL A 56 6.84 -0.52 -3.96
C VAL A 56 5.63 -0.50 -4.91
N GLY A 57 5.06 -1.68 -5.17
CA GLY A 57 3.83 -1.83 -5.92
C GLY A 57 3.59 -3.26 -6.37
N GLY A 58 2.58 -3.45 -7.21
CA GLY A 58 2.28 -4.72 -7.83
C GLY A 58 1.48 -4.58 -9.11
N ALA A 59 1.49 -5.62 -9.93
CA ALA A 59 0.71 -5.73 -11.15
C ALA A 59 -0.09 -7.03 -11.12
N LEU A 60 -1.40 -6.95 -11.32
CA LEU A 60 -2.29 -8.09 -11.46
C LEU A 60 -2.73 -8.19 -12.92
N THR A 61 -2.40 -9.29 -13.57
CA THR A 61 -2.78 -9.57 -14.96
C THR A 61 -3.49 -10.91 -15.05
N TYR A 62 -4.32 -11.06 -16.08
CA TYR A 62 -4.98 -12.32 -16.39
C TYR A 62 -4.87 -12.63 -17.88
N VAL A 63 -4.78 -13.92 -18.20
CA VAL A 63 -4.74 -14.43 -19.57
C VAL A 63 -5.80 -15.51 -19.71
N HIS A 64 -6.59 -15.42 -20.78
CA HIS A 64 -7.53 -16.48 -21.15
C HIS A 64 -6.78 -17.60 -21.86
N ASN A 65 -6.79 -18.80 -21.28
CA ASN A 65 -6.09 -19.97 -21.82
C ASN A 65 -6.94 -20.78 -22.82
N GLY A 66 -8.21 -20.39 -23.02
CA GLY A 66 -9.20 -21.14 -23.78
C GLY A 66 -10.29 -21.78 -22.90
N GLY A 67 -11.48 -21.99 -23.48
CA GLY A 67 -12.67 -22.45 -22.76
C GLY A 67 -13.00 -21.53 -21.58
N ASN A 68 -13.02 -22.09 -20.37
CA ASN A 68 -13.25 -21.34 -19.14
C ASN A 68 -12.01 -21.28 -18.23
N SER A 69 -10.83 -21.55 -18.78
CA SER A 69 -9.57 -21.51 -18.03
C SER A 69 -8.90 -20.14 -18.14
N TYR A 70 -8.52 -19.57 -17.00
CA TYR A 70 -7.85 -18.29 -16.88
C TYR A 70 -6.60 -18.44 -16.02
N THR A 71 -5.46 -17.92 -16.50
CA THR A 71 -4.23 -17.78 -15.71
C THR A 71 -4.17 -16.39 -15.13
N ILE A 72 -4.11 -16.28 -13.81
CA ILE A 72 -3.93 -15.02 -13.09
C ILE A 72 -2.48 -14.94 -12.64
N THR A 73 -1.85 -13.80 -12.91
CA THR A 73 -0.46 -13.50 -12.54
C THR A 73 -0.42 -12.24 -11.69
N LEU A 74 0.11 -12.36 -10.47
CA LEU A 74 0.39 -11.23 -9.59
C LEU A 74 1.90 -11.03 -9.50
N VAL A 75 2.41 -9.90 -9.95
CA VAL A 75 3.81 -9.50 -9.76
C VAL A 75 3.86 -8.50 -8.62
N LEU A 76 4.62 -8.80 -7.56
CA LEU A 76 4.89 -7.86 -6.47
C LEU A 76 6.31 -7.31 -6.58
N TYR A 77 6.48 -6.02 -6.32
CA TYR A 77 7.75 -5.30 -6.37
C TYR A 77 8.10 -4.76 -4.98
N ARG A 78 9.34 -4.95 -4.55
CA ARG A 78 9.88 -4.38 -3.30
C ARG A 78 11.33 -3.93 -3.48
N ASP A 79 11.81 -3.11 -2.55
CA ASP A 79 13.22 -2.73 -2.48
C ASP A 79 14.09 -3.92 -2.04
N CYS A 80 15.29 -4.07 -2.61
CA CYS A 80 16.17 -5.24 -2.37
C CYS A 80 16.57 -5.43 -0.89
N ASN A 81 16.53 -4.36 -0.09
CA ASN A 81 16.84 -4.38 1.35
C ASN A 81 15.59 -4.16 2.22
N SER A 82 14.40 -4.41 1.68
CA SER A 82 13.17 -4.31 2.47
C SER A 82 13.15 -5.36 3.58
N THR A 83 12.82 -4.92 4.80
CA THR A 83 12.54 -5.79 5.95
C THR A 83 11.27 -6.63 5.75
N THR A 84 10.46 -6.29 4.74
CA THR A 84 9.21 -6.97 4.42
C THR A 84 9.49 -8.17 3.53
N ALA A 85 9.38 -9.38 4.07
CA ALA A 85 9.55 -10.61 3.29
C ALA A 85 8.42 -10.78 2.26
N TYR A 86 8.75 -11.34 1.10
CA TYR A 86 7.72 -11.82 0.18
C TYR A 86 6.92 -12.95 0.84
N PRO A 87 5.58 -12.93 0.77
CA PRO A 87 4.79 -14.04 1.26
C PRO A 87 5.15 -15.30 0.46
N THR A 88 5.37 -16.43 1.14
CA THR A 88 5.74 -17.70 0.48
C THR A 88 4.68 -18.15 -0.52
N ASN A 89 3.42 -18.04 -0.09
CA ASN A 89 2.23 -18.09 -0.92
C ASN A 89 1.51 -16.77 -0.70
N ALA A 90 1.03 -16.14 -1.77
CA ALA A 90 0.16 -15.00 -1.61
C ALA A 90 -1.16 -15.50 -1.00
N ALA A 91 -1.29 -15.41 0.33
CA ALA A 91 -2.51 -15.67 1.08
C ALA A 91 -3.52 -14.51 0.93
N THR A 92 -3.37 -13.71 -0.12
CA THR A 92 -4.33 -12.72 -0.53
C THR A 92 -5.41 -13.45 -1.32
N VAL A 93 -6.61 -13.52 -0.75
CA VAL A 93 -7.79 -14.00 -1.47
C VAL A 93 -8.03 -13.06 -2.63
N ILE A 94 -7.78 -13.51 -3.86
CA ILE A 94 -8.25 -12.77 -5.03
C ILE A 94 -9.70 -13.19 -5.24
N GLN A 95 -10.61 -12.28 -4.96
CA GLN A 95 -12.04 -12.50 -5.13
C GLN A 95 -12.41 -12.45 -6.61
N VAL A 96 -13.08 -13.50 -7.07
CA VAL A 96 -13.64 -13.56 -8.41
C VAL A 96 -15.14 -13.34 -8.27
N GLN A 97 -15.60 -12.17 -8.72
CA GLN A 97 -17.00 -11.77 -8.62
C GLN A 97 -17.66 -11.76 -10.00
N GLN A 98 -18.98 -11.88 -9.99
CA GLN A 98 -19.82 -11.71 -11.17
C GLN A 98 -19.87 -10.24 -11.59
N ALA A 99 -20.41 -9.98 -12.79
CA ALA A 99 -20.53 -8.62 -13.33
C ALA A 99 -21.42 -7.70 -12.47
N ASP A 100 -22.32 -8.28 -11.67
CA ASP A 100 -23.19 -7.56 -10.73
C ASP A 100 -22.55 -7.37 -9.33
N GLY A 101 -21.31 -7.83 -9.14
CA GLY A 101 -20.59 -7.78 -7.86
C GLY A 101 -20.98 -8.88 -6.87
N THR A 102 -21.78 -9.86 -7.27
CA THR A 102 -22.10 -11.02 -6.42
C THR A 102 -21.02 -12.11 -6.51
N GLU A 103 -20.90 -12.91 -5.47
CA GLU A 103 -19.97 -14.06 -5.46
C GLU A 103 -20.49 -15.20 -6.35
N PHE A 104 -19.58 -16.00 -6.91
CA PHE A 104 -19.97 -17.24 -7.57
C PHE A 104 -20.39 -18.30 -6.55
N SER A 105 -21.35 -19.15 -6.92
CA SER A 105 -21.73 -20.35 -6.15
C SER A 105 -21.59 -21.59 -7.02
N PRO A 106 -20.57 -22.47 -6.80
CA PRO A 106 -19.55 -22.39 -5.74
C PRO A 106 -18.57 -21.22 -5.90
N SER A 107 -17.87 -20.81 -4.83
CA SER A 107 -16.84 -19.75 -4.92
C SER A 107 -15.75 -20.13 -5.94
N ARG A 108 -15.28 -19.13 -6.68
CA ARG A 108 -14.19 -19.23 -7.66
C ARG A 108 -12.95 -18.44 -7.23
N ASP A 109 -12.90 -18.09 -5.95
CA ASP A 109 -11.82 -17.28 -5.39
C ASP A 109 -10.49 -18.02 -5.38
N ILE A 110 -9.43 -17.26 -5.60
CA ILE A 110 -8.07 -17.79 -5.55
C ILE A 110 -7.56 -17.61 -4.13
N THR A 111 -7.50 -18.72 -3.40
CA THR A 111 -7.03 -18.75 -2.01
C THR A 111 -5.53 -19.01 -1.90
N THR A 112 -4.92 -19.56 -2.95
CA THR A 112 -3.48 -19.84 -2.99
C THR A 112 -2.91 -19.51 -4.36
N MET A 113 -1.81 -18.76 -4.36
CA MET A 113 -0.99 -18.57 -5.55
C MET A 113 0.44 -19.03 -5.26
N VAL A 114 1.01 -19.75 -6.21
CA VAL A 114 2.38 -20.26 -6.08
C VAL A 114 3.34 -19.15 -6.47
N GLY A 115 4.19 -18.74 -5.53
CA GLY A 115 5.21 -17.72 -5.75
C GLY A 115 6.49 -18.31 -6.33
N GLY A 116 6.90 -17.84 -7.50
CA GLY A 116 8.16 -18.20 -8.15
C GLY A 116 9.39 -17.62 -7.45
N ALA A 117 10.53 -17.68 -8.12
CA ALA A 117 11.80 -17.12 -7.63
C ALA A 117 11.76 -15.59 -7.54
N ILE A 118 12.52 -15.05 -6.60
CA ILE A 118 12.77 -13.60 -6.49
C ILE A 118 13.81 -13.23 -7.55
N THR A 119 13.54 -12.18 -8.32
CA THR A 119 14.43 -11.71 -9.38
C THR A 119 14.61 -10.21 -9.29
N ASN A 120 15.82 -9.71 -9.56
CA ASN A 120 16.07 -8.27 -9.60
C ASN A 120 15.46 -7.66 -10.87
N VAL A 121 14.88 -6.48 -10.73
CA VAL A 121 14.42 -5.69 -11.88
C VAL A 121 15.63 -4.92 -12.41
N PRO A 122 16.02 -5.13 -13.68
CA PRO A 122 17.13 -4.39 -14.25
C PRO A 122 16.75 -2.91 -14.34
N TYR A 123 17.62 -2.02 -13.87
CA TYR A 123 17.50 -0.60 -14.17
C TYR A 123 18.04 -0.37 -15.58
N THR A 124 17.31 0.40 -16.38
CA THR A 124 17.78 0.87 -17.68
C THR A 124 17.84 2.39 -17.59
N LEU A 125 19.03 2.94 -17.79
CA LEU A 125 19.24 4.37 -17.87
C LEU A 125 19.43 4.71 -19.34
N ASP A 126 18.78 5.79 -19.77
CA ASP A 126 19.08 6.34 -21.08
C ASP A 126 20.50 6.92 -21.08
N SER A 127 21.09 6.96 -22.26
CA SER A 127 22.44 7.47 -22.54
C SER A 127 22.70 8.89 -22.02
N CYS A 128 21.65 9.68 -21.80
CA CYS A 128 21.72 11.05 -21.28
C CYS A 128 21.47 11.18 -19.76
N ALA A 129 21.13 10.09 -19.07
CA ALA A 129 20.75 10.13 -17.65
C ALA A 129 21.93 9.74 -16.74
N VAL A 130 22.18 10.56 -15.71
CA VAL A 130 23.14 10.24 -14.65
C VAL A 130 22.45 9.39 -13.60
N ALA A 131 23.01 8.21 -13.30
CA ALA A 131 22.52 7.33 -12.26
C ALA A 131 22.60 8.03 -10.88
N PRO A 132 21.55 7.99 -10.05
CA PRO A 132 21.64 8.42 -8.66
C PRO A 132 22.54 7.47 -7.84
N ASN A 133 23.24 8.00 -6.84
CA ASN A 133 24.06 7.23 -5.90
C ASN A 133 23.48 7.36 -4.47
N PRO A 134 23.04 6.27 -3.82
CA PRO A 134 23.03 4.88 -4.31
C PRO A 134 21.94 4.62 -5.36
N ILE A 135 22.19 3.64 -6.24
CA ILE A 135 21.23 3.23 -7.26
C ILE A 135 20.03 2.56 -6.57
N PRO A 136 18.78 2.98 -6.84
CA PRO A 136 17.61 2.30 -6.29
C PRO A 136 17.54 0.88 -6.83
N CYS A 137 17.52 -0.11 -5.92
CA CYS A 137 17.43 -1.52 -6.27
C CYS A 137 16.00 -2.01 -5.99
N VAL A 138 15.35 -2.50 -7.03
CA VAL A 138 14.02 -3.12 -6.95
C VAL A 138 14.13 -4.58 -7.35
N GLU A 139 13.49 -5.44 -6.59
CA GLU A 139 13.30 -6.84 -6.92
C GLU A 139 11.80 -7.15 -7.05
N LYS A 140 11.50 -8.24 -7.74
CA LYS A 140 10.13 -8.70 -7.97
C LYS A 140 9.97 -10.18 -7.65
N ARG A 141 8.75 -10.55 -7.27
CA ARG A 141 8.32 -11.94 -7.19
C ARG A 141 6.97 -12.12 -7.90
N THR A 142 6.90 -13.15 -8.74
CA THR A 142 5.71 -13.46 -9.54
C THR A 142 4.95 -14.62 -8.92
N TYR A 143 3.65 -14.44 -8.74
CA TYR A 143 2.71 -15.44 -8.26
C TYR A 143 1.76 -15.81 -9.38
N THR A 144 1.52 -17.11 -9.58
CA THR A 144 0.62 -17.59 -10.63
C THR A 144 -0.42 -18.54 -10.05
N ALA A 145 -1.65 -18.42 -10.54
CA ALA A 145 -2.74 -19.36 -10.28
C ALA A 145 -3.58 -19.55 -11.55
N THR A 146 -4.15 -20.73 -11.73
CA THR A 146 -5.10 -21.01 -12.81
C THR A 146 -6.46 -21.31 -12.22
N VAL A 147 -7.49 -20.62 -12.71
CA VAL A 147 -8.89 -20.81 -12.29
C VAL A 147 -9.72 -21.30 -13.46
N ASN A 148 -10.70 -22.16 -13.16
CA ASN A 148 -11.72 -22.57 -14.11
C ASN A 148 -13.06 -21.93 -13.72
N LEU A 149 -13.71 -21.24 -14.66
CA LEU A 149 -14.98 -20.53 -14.46
C LEU A 149 -16.22 -21.36 -14.87
N LEU A 150 -16.08 -22.66 -15.16
CA LEU A 150 -17.22 -23.60 -15.22
C LEU A 150 -17.62 -24.11 -13.84
#